data_AF-K3V3K3-F1
#
_entry.id   AF-K3V3K3-F1
#
_cell.length_a   1.000
_cell.length_b   1.000
_cell.length_c   1.000
_cell.angle_alpha   90.00
_cell.angle_beta   90.00
_cell.angle_gamma   90.00
#
_symmetry.space_group_name_H-M   'P 1'
#
loop_
_entity.id
_entity.type
_entity.pdbx_description
1 polymer ?
#
loop_
_entity_poly.entity_id
_entity_poly.type
_entity_poly.pdbx_seq_one_letter_code
_entity_poly.pdbx_strand_id
1 'polypeptide(L)'
;MNSLREALLAPFPKGISQQELLKSMSRDEEDVRQAVARGEFEELRGMARYNRTWNISNSYCSVGDGVDSLEGSLHSIWHVYYQLSRHTSHETAEHDRLVLDIVRFQGLGPLTRPVPGSYGIDIARTTDGTLWNDLPFLVSDMTKFWMDNCATLSGAHRLNFASFLAKLASTRVPNDKLCQIALILFRSTFEDARDLGTAGEADDEDKKRDMRDLTVAQLLPSASVWIKEAGYNIIQLSDVSWNDCSSPVGHGGPMFTQSDLGKRCPNGFTPWRWMFWLKRLHEIRDEAKEANENGLEESAVEAIDSMVSNVEERNSEILRAYQNGGEDLHKDQHLSCLQGLLKSHTENTDS
;
A
#
# COMPACT_ATOMS: atom_id res chain seq x y z
N MET A 1 -3.35 -52.81 -25.53
CA MET A 1 -3.98 -51.52 -25.93
C MET A 1 -5.06 -51.00 -24.98
N ASN A 2 -5.56 -51.78 -24.01
CA ASN A 2 -6.53 -51.27 -23.02
C ASN A 2 -5.89 -50.56 -21.80
N SER A 3 -4.62 -50.79 -21.49
CA SER A 3 -3.95 -50.17 -20.32
C SER A 3 -3.56 -48.70 -20.49
N LEU A 4 -3.45 -48.21 -21.73
CA LEU A 4 -3.15 -46.79 -22.03
C LEU A 4 -4.39 -45.90 -21.90
N ARG A 5 -5.59 -46.48 -22.05
CA ARG A 5 -6.86 -45.74 -21.98
C ARG A 5 -7.30 -45.51 -20.52
N GLU A 6 -6.92 -46.39 -19.61
CA GLU A 6 -7.16 -46.23 -18.16
C GLU A 6 -6.20 -45.23 -17.51
N ALA A 7 -4.97 -45.09 -18.01
CA ALA A 7 -4.02 -44.09 -17.52
C ALA A 7 -4.44 -42.63 -17.84
N LEU A 8 -5.22 -42.42 -18.91
CA LEU A 8 -5.79 -41.12 -19.28
C LEU A 8 -7.11 -40.79 -18.56
N LEU A 9 -7.67 -41.75 -17.81
CA LEU A 9 -8.87 -41.61 -16.99
C LEU A 9 -8.56 -41.60 -15.48
N ALA A 10 -7.28 -41.66 -15.11
CA ALA A 10 -6.87 -41.42 -13.74
C ALA A 10 -7.30 -40.00 -13.36
N PRO A 11 -8.02 -39.81 -12.23
CA PRO A 11 -8.31 -38.47 -11.77
C PRO A 11 -6.96 -37.75 -11.60
N PHE A 12 -6.87 -36.52 -12.11
CA PHE A 12 -5.79 -35.59 -11.78
C PHE A 12 -5.52 -35.69 -10.28
N PRO A 13 -4.25 -35.67 -9.83
CA PRO A 13 -3.95 -35.71 -8.40
C PRO A 13 -4.82 -34.64 -7.76
N LYS A 14 -5.75 -35.07 -6.89
CA LYS A 14 -6.60 -34.15 -6.16
C LYS A 14 -5.66 -33.15 -5.52
N GLY A 15 -5.77 -31.89 -5.92
CA GLY A 15 -5.05 -30.81 -5.27
C GLY A 15 -5.26 -30.92 -3.76
N ILE A 16 -4.25 -30.47 -3.00
CA ILE A 16 -4.31 -30.40 -1.54
C ILE A 16 -5.68 -29.85 -1.14
N SER A 17 -6.38 -30.50 -0.21
CA SER A 17 -7.71 -30.01 0.18
C SER A 17 -7.58 -28.59 0.74
N GLN A 18 -8.59 -27.73 0.51
CA GLN A 18 -8.56 -26.34 1.00
C GLN A 18 -8.26 -26.27 2.50
N GLN A 19 -8.74 -27.24 3.27
CA GLN A 19 -8.49 -27.33 4.72
C GLN A 19 -7.03 -27.69 5.05
N GLU A 20 -6.38 -28.52 4.25
CA GLU A 20 -4.95 -28.85 4.40
C GLU A 20 -4.06 -27.68 3.97
N LEU A 21 -4.44 -26.95 2.92
CA LEU A 21 -3.76 -25.74 2.47
C LEU A 21 -3.76 -24.68 3.58
N LEU A 22 -4.94 -24.40 4.16
CA LEU A 22 -5.08 -23.45 5.27
C LEU A 22 -4.25 -23.85 6.51
N LYS A 23 -4.23 -25.15 6.85
CA LYS A 23 -3.38 -25.64 7.96
C LYS A 23 -1.90 -25.48 7.66
N SER A 24 -1.48 -25.74 6.42
CA SER A 24 -0.08 -25.55 6.01
C SER A 24 0.33 -24.08 6.07
N MET A 25 -0.51 -23.18 5.57
CA MET A 25 -0.27 -21.73 5.63
C MET A 25 -0.18 -21.25 7.07
N SER A 26 -1.09 -21.69 7.96
CA SER A 26 -1.05 -21.32 9.37
C SER A 26 0.22 -21.77 10.08
N ARG A 27 0.77 -22.95 9.75
CA ARG A 27 2.06 -23.41 10.28
C ARG A 27 3.21 -22.57 9.76
N ASP A 28 3.23 -22.31 8.45
CA ASP A 28 4.26 -21.48 7.82
C ASP A 28 4.29 -20.06 8.42
N GLU A 29 3.12 -19.46 8.66
CA GLU A 29 3.01 -18.16 9.32
C GLU A 29 3.59 -18.17 10.74
N GLU A 30 3.35 -19.22 11.51
CA GLU A 30 3.94 -19.39 12.84
C GLU A 30 5.46 -19.52 12.75
N ASP A 31 5.97 -20.36 11.85
CA ASP A 31 7.40 -20.57 11.67
C ASP A 31 8.13 -19.26 11.32
N VAL A 32 7.52 -18.44 10.44
CA VAL A 32 8.04 -17.10 10.10
C VAL A 32 8.04 -16.18 11.32
N ARG A 33 6.95 -16.16 12.11
CA ARG A 33 6.87 -15.35 13.33
C ARG A 33 7.91 -15.77 14.38
N GLN A 34 8.17 -17.07 14.51
CA GLN A 34 9.21 -17.59 15.40
C GLN A 34 10.62 -17.23 14.93
N ALA A 35 10.89 -17.27 13.62
CA ALA A 35 12.18 -16.85 13.06
C ALA A 35 12.44 -15.35 13.26
N VAL A 36 11.40 -14.52 13.09
CA VAL A 36 11.45 -13.08 13.44
C VAL A 36 11.79 -12.87 14.91
N ALA A 37 11.13 -13.60 15.81
CA ALA A 37 11.39 -13.50 17.25
C ALA A 37 12.84 -13.90 17.63
N ARG A 38 13.49 -14.73 16.80
CA ARG A 38 14.90 -15.09 16.92
C ARG A 38 15.87 -14.12 16.23
N GLY A 39 15.36 -13.14 15.48
CA GLY A 39 16.18 -12.18 14.73
C GLY A 39 16.77 -12.72 13.43
N GLU A 40 16.21 -13.80 12.88
CA GLU A 40 16.70 -14.50 11.67
C GLU A 40 16.26 -13.79 10.37
N PHE A 41 16.46 -12.46 10.29
CA PHE A 41 15.91 -11.63 9.22
C PHE A 41 16.53 -11.91 7.85
N GLU A 42 17.86 -12.10 7.78
CA GLU A 42 18.53 -12.38 6.50
C GLU A 42 18.25 -13.81 6.02
N GLU A 43 18.10 -14.79 6.94
CA GLU A 43 17.67 -16.13 6.60
C GLU A 43 16.25 -16.12 6.04
N LEU A 44 15.31 -15.42 6.68
CA LEU A 44 13.94 -15.26 6.21
C LEU A 44 13.88 -14.60 4.84
N ARG A 45 14.63 -13.51 4.66
CA ARG A 45 14.71 -12.81 3.38
C ARG A 45 15.29 -13.70 2.28
N GLY A 46 16.39 -14.41 2.57
CA GLY A 46 17.00 -15.37 1.65
C GLY A 46 16.06 -16.51 1.30
N MET A 47 15.30 -17.02 2.27
CA MET A 47 14.32 -18.08 2.10
C MET A 47 13.17 -17.63 1.20
N ALA A 48 12.60 -16.43 1.41
CA ALA A 48 11.54 -15.90 0.55
C ALA A 48 12.04 -15.61 -0.87
N ARG A 49 13.20 -14.95 -0.99
CA ARG A 49 13.74 -14.47 -2.27
C ARG A 49 14.31 -15.58 -3.15
N TYR A 50 15.02 -16.53 -2.57
CA TYR A 50 15.72 -17.56 -3.34
C TYR A 50 14.95 -18.88 -3.29
N ASN A 51 14.70 -19.41 -2.10
CA ASN A 51 14.18 -20.77 -1.97
C ASN A 51 12.72 -20.86 -2.43
N ARG A 52 11.82 -20.01 -1.93
CA ARG A 52 10.39 -20.06 -2.28
C ARG A 52 10.14 -19.65 -3.74
N THR A 53 10.79 -18.59 -4.22
CA THR A 53 10.70 -18.17 -5.62
C THR A 53 11.22 -19.24 -6.58
N TRP A 54 12.34 -19.89 -6.26
CA TRP A 54 12.88 -21.00 -7.06
C TRP A 54 11.95 -22.22 -7.03
N ASN A 55 11.45 -22.60 -5.86
CA ASN A 55 10.52 -23.71 -5.71
C ASN A 55 9.27 -23.51 -6.56
N ILE A 56 8.63 -22.33 -6.51
CA ILE A 56 7.46 -21.99 -7.33
C ILE A 56 7.78 -22.13 -8.83
N SER A 57 8.90 -21.55 -9.25
CA SER A 57 9.31 -21.58 -10.66
C SER A 57 9.60 -23.01 -11.13
N ASN A 58 10.30 -23.80 -10.32
CA ASN A 58 10.65 -25.18 -10.63
C ASN A 58 9.43 -26.11 -10.61
N SER A 59 8.50 -25.94 -9.67
CA SER A 59 7.23 -26.68 -9.64
C SER A 59 6.43 -26.47 -10.92
N TYR A 60 6.28 -25.21 -11.36
CA TYR A 60 5.54 -24.93 -12.59
C TYR A 60 6.26 -25.41 -13.84
N CYS A 61 7.55 -25.09 -13.99
CA CYS A 61 8.30 -25.33 -15.23
C CYS A 61 8.80 -26.77 -15.38
N SER A 62 9.29 -27.39 -14.31
CA SER A 62 9.95 -28.69 -14.35
C SER A 62 9.03 -29.83 -13.91
N VAL A 63 8.27 -29.64 -12.83
CA VAL A 63 7.36 -30.67 -12.31
C VAL A 63 6.06 -30.70 -13.12
N GLY A 64 5.62 -29.54 -13.61
CA GLY A 64 4.38 -29.41 -14.39
C GLY A 64 3.16 -29.11 -13.52
N ASP A 65 3.36 -28.64 -12.30
CA ASP A 65 2.28 -28.29 -11.37
C ASP A 65 1.35 -27.21 -11.96
N GLY A 66 0.07 -27.24 -11.57
CA GLY A 66 -0.90 -26.21 -11.91
C GLY A 66 -0.73 -24.97 -11.02
N VAL A 67 -1.14 -23.81 -11.53
CA VAL A 67 -0.97 -22.53 -10.82
C VAL A 67 -1.69 -22.52 -9.46
N ASP A 68 -2.85 -23.16 -9.36
CA ASP A 68 -3.62 -23.27 -8.10
C ASP A 68 -2.83 -23.91 -6.95
N SER A 69 -1.91 -24.83 -7.26
CA SER A 69 -1.07 -25.46 -6.24
C SER A 69 0.02 -24.54 -5.65
N LEU A 70 0.31 -23.42 -6.34
CA LEU A 70 1.37 -22.47 -5.97
C LEU A 70 0.85 -21.36 -5.06
N GLU A 71 -0.48 -21.20 -4.95
CA GLU A 71 -1.14 -20.11 -4.20
C GLU A 71 -0.64 -20.00 -2.76
N GLY A 72 -0.61 -21.11 -2.00
CA GLY A 72 -0.13 -21.10 -0.62
C GLY A 72 1.33 -20.64 -0.50
N SER A 73 2.18 -20.94 -1.50
CA SER A 73 3.58 -20.50 -1.51
C SER A 73 3.69 -19.01 -1.85
N LEU A 74 2.81 -18.46 -2.67
CA LEU A 74 2.76 -17.04 -2.99
C LEU A 74 2.37 -16.21 -1.76
N HIS A 75 1.27 -16.57 -1.08
CA HIS A 75 0.87 -15.92 0.18
C HIS A 75 1.97 -15.99 1.24
N SER A 76 2.63 -17.14 1.33
CA SER A 76 3.74 -17.36 2.24
C SER A 76 4.93 -16.41 1.96
N ILE A 77 5.26 -16.10 0.70
CA ILE A 77 6.25 -15.07 0.35
C ILE A 77 5.79 -13.69 0.86
N TRP A 78 4.55 -13.30 0.58
CA TRP A 78 4.01 -11.99 0.98
C TRP A 78 3.96 -11.82 2.50
N HIS A 79 3.61 -12.87 3.23
CA HIS A 79 3.65 -12.88 4.69
C HIS A 79 5.08 -12.65 5.22
N VAL A 80 6.12 -13.22 4.59
CA VAL A 80 7.51 -12.93 5.00
C VAL A 80 7.86 -11.46 4.80
N TYR A 81 7.50 -10.86 3.66
CA TYR A 81 7.79 -9.43 3.45
C TYR A 81 7.00 -8.51 4.39
N TYR A 82 5.76 -8.87 4.73
CA TYR A 82 5.03 -8.19 5.79
C TYR A 82 5.77 -8.26 7.13
N GLN A 83 6.23 -9.45 7.53
CA GLN A 83 6.95 -9.63 8.79
C GLN A 83 8.30 -8.91 8.80
N LEU A 84 9.07 -8.98 7.72
CA LEU A 84 10.35 -8.28 7.61
C LEU A 84 10.16 -6.76 7.62
N SER A 85 9.17 -6.25 6.88
CA SER A 85 8.95 -4.81 6.74
C SER A 85 8.54 -4.11 8.03
N ARG A 86 7.75 -4.75 8.90
CA ARG A 86 7.39 -4.15 10.20
C ARG A 86 8.55 -4.16 11.21
N HIS A 87 9.45 -5.13 11.14
CA HIS A 87 10.57 -5.29 12.10
C HIS A 87 11.88 -4.64 11.63
N THR A 88 12.00 -4.25 10.36
CA THR A 88 13.17 -3.53 9.84
C THR A 88 12.90 -2.03 9.90
N SER A 89 13.81 -1.25 10.49
CA SER A 89 13.65 0.20 10.57
C SER A 89 13.60 0.83 9.17
N HIS A 90 12.59 1.67 8.92
CA HIS A 90 12.38 2.32 7.63
C HIS A 90 13.50 3.29 7.19
N GLU A 91 14.35 3.71 8.11
CA GLU A 91 15.49 4.60 7.84
C GLU A 91 16.73 3.86 7.34
N THR A 92 16.70 2.52 7.32
CA THR A 92 17.85 1.69 6.99
C THR A 92 17.85 1.23 5.53
N ALA A 93 19.04 1.04 4.96
CA ALA A 93 19.19 0.49 3.62
C ALA A 93 18.65 -0.96 3.53
N GLU A 94 18.64 -1.68 4.64
CA GLU A 94 18.04 -3.01 4.78
C GLU A 94 16.54 -2.98 4.45
N HIS A 95 15.84 -1.92 4.81
CA HIS A 95 14.42 -1.74 4.48
C HIS A 95 14.21 -1.52 2.98
N ASP A 96 15.05 -0.69 2.34
CA ASP A 96 15.00 -0.48 0.88
C ASP A 96 15.32 -1.76 0.09
N ARG A 97 16.17 -2.64 0.65
CA ARG A 97 16.45 -3.96 0.06
C ARG A 97 15.20 -4.83 -0.02
N LEU A 98 14.24 -4.69 0.91
CA LEU A 98 12.98 -5.41 0.86
C LEU A 98 12.14 -4.96 -0.35
N VAL A 99 12.04 -3.65 -0.57
CA VAL A 99 11.32 -3.07 -1.72
C VAL A 99 11.96 -3.51 -3.03
N LEU A 100 13.29 -3.44 -3.11
CA LEU A 100 14.04 -3.85 -4.29
C LEU A 100 13.84 -5.33 -4.63
N ASP A 101 13.65 -6.20 -3.64
CA ASP A 101 13.40 -7.61 -3.92
C ASP A 101 12.03 -7.83 -4.57
N ILE A 102 10.99 -7.10 -4.16
CA ILE A 102 9.68 -7.14 -4.81
C ILE A 102 9.75 -6.64 -6.25
N VAL A 103 10.44 -5.52 -6.48
CA VAL A 103 10.68 -4.98 -7.84
C VAL A 103 11.44 -6.01 -8.69
N ARG A 104 12.41 -6.71 -8.11
CA ARG A 104 13.15 -7.78 -8.80
C ARG A 104 12.29 -8.99 -9.12
N PHE A 105 11.30 -9.34 -8.28
CA PHE A 105 10.33 -10.36 -8.64
C PHE A 105 9.53 -9.96 -9.88
N GLN A 106 9.07 -8.71 -9.94
CA GLN A 106 8.43 -8.18 -11.16
C GLN A 106 9.37 -8.26 -12.36
N GLY A 107 10.64 -7.90 -12.16
CA GLY A 107 11.68 -7.95 -13.18
C GLY A 107 12.03 -9.36 -13.70
N LEU A 108 11.56 -10.45 -13.07
CA LEU A 108 11.68 -11.80 -13.63
C LEU A 108 10.81 -11.97 -14.89
N GLY A 109 9.77 -11.15 -15.03
CA GLY A 109 8.79 -11.24 -16.12
C GLY A 109 7.87 -12.47 -15.99
N PRO A 110 6.93 -12.65 -16.93
CA PRO A 110 5.99 -13.76 -16.91
C PRO A 110 6.65 -15.13 -16.73
N LEU A 111 6.21 -15.92 -15.74
CA LEU A 111 6.63 -17.30 -15.65
C LEU A 111 5.99 -18.14 -16.77
N THR A 112 6.83 -18.79 -17.57
CA THR A 112 6.38 -19.54 -18.75
C THR A 112 6.99 -20.95 -18.81
N ARG A 113 6.30 -21.86 -19.51
CA ARG A 113 6.82 -23.19 -19.84
C ARG A 113 6.42 -23.63 -21.24
N PRO A 114 7.19 -24.50 -21.91
CA PRO A 114 6.76 -25.11 -23.16
C PRO A 114 5.52 -25.98 -22.96
N VAL A 115 4.58 -25.94 -23.91
CA VAL A 115 3.43 -26.85 -23.90
C VAL A 115 3.88 -28.24 -24.37
N PRO A 116 3.64 -29.32 -23.58
CA PRO A 116 4.01 -30.66 -24.00
C PRO A 116 3.38 -31.05 -25.34
N GLY A 117 4.20 -31.49 -26.29
CA GLY A 117 3.73 -32.03 -27.58
C GLY A 117 3.21 -30.99 -28.59
N SER A 118 3.39 -29.68 -28.36
CA SER A 118 3.02 -28.63 -29.31
C SER A 118 4.03 -27.48 -29.34
N TYR A 119 4.03 -26.67 -30.39
CA TYR A 119 4.85 -25.45 -30.50
C TYR A 119 4.16 -24.25 -29.83
N GLY A 120 3.90 -24.36 -28.52
CA GLY A 120 3.23 -23.34 -27.73
C GLY A 120 3.94 -23.02 -26.42
N ILE A 121 3.66 -21.84 -25.87
CA ILE A 121 4.13 -21.41 -24.54
C ILE A 121 2.91 -21.29 -23.63
N ASP A 122 2.95 -22.01 -22.51
CA ASP A 122 2.01 -21.87 -21.40
C ASP A 122 2.54 -20.80 -20.44
N ILE A 123 1.65 -19.96 -19.93
CA ILE A 123 1.99 -18.83 -19.04
C ILE A 123 1.24 -19.05 -17.73
N ALA A 124 1.96 -19.00 -16.62
CA ALA A 124 1.36 -19.15 -15.29
C ALA A 124 0.46 -17.96 -14.97
N ARG A 125 -0.86 -18.15 -15.09
CA ARG A 125 -1.87 -17.13 -14.81
C ARG A 125 -2.74 -17.53 -13.63
N THR A 126 -2.92 -16.62 -12.69
CA THR A 126 -3.97 -16.66 -11.68
C THR A 126 -5.12 -15.74 -12.11
N THR A 127 -6.18 -15.66 -11.30
CA THR A 127 -7.23 -14.62 -11.44
C THR A 127 -6.71 -13.20 -11.29
N ASP A 128 -5.59 -13.04 -10.58
CA ASP A 128 -5.01 -11.75 -10.18
C ASP A 128 -3.87 -11.31 -11.11
N GLY A 129 -3.57 -12.12 -12.13
CA GLY A 129 -2.61 -11.80 -13.18
C GLY A 129 -1.59 -12.89 -13.42
N THR A 130 -0.53 -12.51 -14.12
CA THR A 130 0.56 -13.38 -14.52
C THR A 130 1.61 -13.46 -13.44
N LEU A 131 2.01 -14.69 -13.11
CA LEU A 131 2.99 -14.95 -12.06
C LEU A 131 4.34 -14.28 -12.39
N TRP A 132 4.94 -13.71 -11.35
CA TRP A 132 6.08 -12.78 -11.37
C TRP A 132 5.81 -11.42 -12.02
N ASN A 133 5.14 -11.30 -13.17
CA ASN A 133 4.89 -9.98 -13.77
C ASN A 133 3.90 -9.10 -12.97
N ASP A 134 2.75 -9.67 -12.64
CA ASP A 134 1.64 -8.94 -12.00
C ASP A 134 1.62 -9.12 -10.48
N LEU A 135 2.54 -9.95 -9.95
CA LEU A 135 2.70 -10.28 -8.52
C LEU A 135 1.36 -10.62 -7.86
N PRO A 136 0.70 -11.73 -8.29
CA PRO A 136 -0.61 -12.10 -7.80
C PRO A 136 -0.62 -12.21 -6.27
N PHE A 137 -1.75 -11.82 -5.67
CA PHE A 137 -1.99 -11.76 -4.23
C PHE A 137 -1.20 -10.69 -3.44
N LEU A 138 -0.18 -10.04 -4.01
CA LEU A 138 0.62 -9.04 -3.26
C LEU A 138 -0.27 -7.91 -2.73
N VAL A 139 -1.10 -7.33 -3.60
CA VAL A 139 -1.96 -6.20 -3.22
C VAL A 139 -3.04 -6.64 -2.22
N SER A 140 -3.68 -7.79 -2.45
CA SER A 140 -4.73 -8.29 -1.55
C SER A 140 -4.16 -8.60 -0.17
N ASP A 141 -3.01 -9.25 -0.11
CA ASP A 141 -2.37 -9.65 1.14
C ASP A 141 -1.88 -8.43 1.91
N MET A 142 -1.18 -7.49 1.26
CA MET A 142 -0.70 -6.28 1.93
C MET A 142 -1.84 -5.40 2.42
N THR A 143 -2.93 -5.30 1.65
CA THR A 143 -4.13 -4.58 2.07
C THR A 143 -4.79 -5.28 3.26
N LYS A 144 -4.88 -6.62 3.24
CA LYS A 144 -5.40 -7.42 4.35
C LYS A 144 -4.54 -7.28 5.60
N PHE A 145 -3.22 -7.41 5.48
CA PHE A 145 -2.30 -7.24 6.60
C PHE A 145 -2.42 -5.85 7.22
N TRP A 146 -2.55 -4.81 6.40
CA TRP A 146 -2.79 -3.46 6.89
C TRP A 146 -4.13 -3.36 7.64
N MET A 147 -5.25 -3.76 7.02
CA MET A 147 -6.57 -3.66 7.63
C MET A 147 -6.69 -4.46 8.93
N ASP A 148 -6.14 -5.68 8.96
CA ASP A 148 -6.30 -6.59 10.09
C ASP A 148 -5.35 -6.24 11.26
N ASN A 149 -4.18 -5.66 10.98
CA ASN A 149 -3.15 -5.50 11.99
C ASN A 149 -2.85 -4.05 12.35
N CYS A 150 -3.11 -3.06 11.49
CA CYS A 150 -2.68 -1.67 11.67
C CYS A 150 -2.93 -1.21 13.11
N ALA A 151 -4.17 -1.29 13.60
CA ALA A 151 -4.53 -0.92 14.97
C ALA A 151 -3.65 -1.56 16.05
N THR A 152 -3.37 -2.85 15.92
CA THR A 152 -2.64 -3.64 16.92
C THR A 152 -1.13 -3.45 16.91
N LEU A 153 -0.57 -2.88 15.83
CA LEU A 153 0.86 -2.60 15.72
C LEU A 153 1.29 -1.53 16.70
N SER A 154 2.52 -1.63 17.20
CA SER A 154 3.19 -0.50 17.82
C SER A 154 3.41 0.63 16.81
N GLY A 155 3.62 1.85 17.28
CA GLY A 155 3.86 3.01 16.42
C GLY A 155 5.05 2.80 15.48
N ALA A 156 6.13 2.22 16.00
CA ALA A 156 7.32 1.88 15.21
C ALA A 156 7.02 0.81 14.14
N HIS A 157 6.32 -0.27 14.49
CA HIS A 157 5.98 -1.32 13.52
C HIS A 157 5.01 -0.82 12.45
N ARG A 158 4.04 0.02 12.85
CA ARG A 158 3.09 0.67 11.95
C ARG A 158 3.80 1.57 10.94
N LEU A 159 4.71 2.42 11.42
CA LEU A 159 5.51 3.33 10.59
C LEU A 159 6.42 2.55 9.63
N ASN A 160 7.12 1.53 10.13
CA ASN A 160 8.00 0.72 9.30
C ASN A 160 7.24 0.00 8.17
N PHE A 161 6.08 -0.56 8.48
CA PHE A 161 5.24 -1.20 7.47
C PHE A 161 4.62 -0.18 6.50
N ALA A 162 4.11 0.95 6.99
CA ALA A 162 3.59 2.02 6.15
C ALA A 162 4.65 2.55 5.17
N SER A 163 5.88 2.75 5.65
CA SER A 163 7.00 3.18 4.81
C SER A 163 7.33 2.14 3.74
N PHE A 164 7.34 0.84 4.08
CA PHE A 164 7.60 -0.22 3.09
C PHE A 164 6.55 -0.19 1.98
N LEU A 165 5.26 -0.08 2.35
CA LEU A 165 4.17 -0.01 1.40
C LEU A 165 4.22 1.25 0.54
N ALA A 166 4.54 2.41 1.14
CA ALA A 166 4.66 3.68 0.44
C ALA A 166 5.83 3.67 -0.56
N LYS A 167 7.02 3.21 -0.13
CA LYS A 167 8.18 3.04 -1.01
C LYS A 167 7.89 2.08 -2.15
N LEU A 168 7.22 0.94 -1.89
CA LEU A 168 6.83 0.00 -2.94
C LEU A 168 5.76 0.58 -3.88
N ALA A 169 4.80 1.33 -3.34
CA ALA A 169 3.82 2.04 -4.15
C ALA A 169 4.46 3.12 -5.03
N SER A 170 5.56 3.76 -4.58
CA SER A 170 6.33 4.73 -5.37
C SER A 170 6.91 4.11 -6.65
N THR A 171 7.23 2.82 -6.64
CA THR A 171 7.73 2.09 -7.82
C THR A 171 6.62 1.62 -8.75
N ARG A 172 5.34 1.95 -8.45
CA ARG A 172 4.13 1.58 -9.20
C ARG A 172 3.82 0.09 -9.26
N VAL A 173 4.48 -0.72 -8.44
CA VAL A 173 4.30 -2.17 -8.42
C VAL A 173 3.01 -2.54 -7.66
N PRO A 174 2.19 -3.50 -8.12
CA PRO A 174 2.25 -4.11 -9.45
C PRO A 174 1.56 -3.30 -10.55
N ASN A 175 0.69 -2.33 -10.25
CA ASN A 175 0.01 -1.44 -11.22
C ASN A 175 -0.70 -0.29 -10.47
N ASP A 176 0.02 0.46 -9.63
CA ASP A 176 -0.52 1.52 -8.74
C ASP A 176 -1.55 1.07 -7.68
N LYS A 177 -2.05 -0.18 -7.73
CA LYS A 177 -3.09 -0.71 -6.84
C LYS A 177 -2.72 -0.73 -5.36
N LEU A 178 -1.42 -0.76 -5.01
CA LEU A 178 -0.98 -0.63 -3.61
C LEU A 178 -1.36 0.73 -3.00
N CYS A 179 -1.51 1.78 -3.82
CA CYS A 179 -1.95 3.09 -3.34
C CYS A 179 -3.33 3.05 -2.66
N GLN A 180 -4.16 2.03 -2.90
CA GLN A 180 -5.44 1.90 -2.19
C GLN A 180 -5.26 1.84 -0.65
N ILE A 181 -4.10 1.39 -0.17
CA ILE A 181 -3.79 1.38 1.26
C ILE A 181 -3.66 2.81 1.80
N ALA A 182 -3.15 3.74 1.00
CA ALA A 182 -3.13 5.17 1.34
C ALA A 182 -4.55 5.72 1.51
N LEU A 183 -5.53 5.32 0.68
CA LEU A 183 -6.93 5.73 0.86
C LEU A 183 -7.47 5.29 2.22
N ILE A 184 -7.17 4.05 2.65
CA ILE A 184 -7.59 3.52 3.94
C ILE A 184 -6.98 4.35 5.08
N LEU A 185 -5.66 4.58 5.01
CA LEU A 185 -4.93 5.35 6.02
C LEU A 185 -5.35 6.82 6.07
N PHE A 186 -5.45 7.49 4.92
CA PHE A 186 -5.82 8.91 4.83
C PHE A 186 -7.28 9.13 5.24
N ARG A 187 -8.18 8.21 4.89
CA ARG A 187 -9.55 8.24 5.43
C ARG A 187 -9.54 8.23 6.94
N SER A 188 -8.82 7.28 7.54
CA SER A 188 -8.75 7.20 9.00
C SER A 188 -8.06 8.42 9.60
N THR A 189 -6.98 8.92 9.01
CA THR A 189 -6.20 10.01 9.60
C THR A 189 -6.87 11.38 9.43
N PHE A 190 -7.50 11.62 8.27
CA PHE A 190 -7.94 12.97 7.87
C PHE A 190 -9.46 13.10 7.71
N GLU A 191 -10.20 12.02 7.50
CA GLU A 191 -11.63 12.09 7.14
C GLU A 191 -12.57 11.50 8.20
N ASP A 192 -12.03 10.77 9.18
CA ASP A 192 -12.73 10.35 10.37
C ASP A 192 -12.52 11.40 11.48
N ALA A 193 -13.58 11.69 12.25
CA ALA A 193 -13.44 12.52 13.44
C ALA A 193 -12.65 11.75 14.51
N ARG A 194 -11.49 12.29 14.90
CA ARG A 194 -10.57 11.67 15.87
C ARG A 194 -9.95 12.70 16.78
N ASP A 195 -9.61 12.27 17.98
CA ASP A 195 -8.84 13.07 18.91
C ASP A 195 -7.40 13.23 18.39
N LEU A 196 -6.83 14.41 18.65
CA LEU A 196 -5.48 14.75 18.22
C LEU A 196 -4.43 13.79 18.83
N GLY A 197 -4.60 13.46 20.11
CA GLY A 197 -3.65 12.67 20.88
C GLY A 197 -2.37 13.45 21.25
N THR A 198 -1.54 12.84 22.08
CA THR A 198 -0.26 13.40 22.53
C THR A 198 0.89 12.75 21.75
N ALA A 199 1.83 13.55 21.25
CA ALA A 199 3.03 13.01 20.62
C ALA A 199 3.93 12.36 21.69
N GLY A 200 4.34 11.09 21.45
CA GLY A 200 5.28 10.38 22.33
C GLY A 200 4.65 9.59 23.47
N GLU A 201 3.32 9.46 23.53
CA GLU A 201 2.68 8.41 24.33
C GLU A 201 3.16 7.03 23.88
N ALA A 202 3.33 6.10 24.83
CA ALA A 202 3.80 4.76 24.55
C ALA A 202 2.79 4.02 23.63
N ASP A 203 3.12 3.94 22.36
CA ASP A 203 2.33 3.24 21.34
C ASP A 203 2.84 1.80 21.17
N ASP A 204 2.70 0.98 22.22
CA ASP A 204 3.09 -0.42 22.21
C ASP A 204 2.07 -1.30 21.46
N GLU A 205 2.47 -2.53 21.12
CA GLU A 205 1.55 -3.49 20.50
C GLU A 205 0.39 -3.85 21.43
N ASP A 206 -0.83 -3.77 20.90
CA ASP A 206 -2.04 -4.14 21.62
C ASP A 206 -3.00 -4.91 20.73
N LYS A 207 -3.11 -6.22 20.99
CA LYS A 207 -3.98 -7.13 20.22
C LYS A 207 -5.47 -6.84 20.37
N LYS A 208 -5.87 -6.00 21.33
CA LYS A 208 -7.28 -5.64 21.57
C LYS A 208 -7.64 -4.29 20.96
N ARG A 209 -6.67 -3.53 20.48
CA ARG A 209 -6.89 -2.20 19.91
C ARG A 209 -7.59 -2.28 18.57
N ASP A 210 -8.65 -1.50 18.41
CA ASP A 210 -9.36 -1.31 17.15
C ASP A 210 -8.87 -0.06 16.42
N MET A 211 -9.13 0.02 15.11
CA MET A 211 -8.75 1.18 14.31
C MET A 211 -9.37 2.48 14.84
N ARG A 212 -10.55 2.43 15.48
CA ARG A 212 -11.21 3.61 16.07
C ARG A 212 -10.53 4.14 17.33
N ASP A 213 -9.72 3.33 18.00
CA ASP A 213 -9.03 3.71 19.23
C ASP A 213 -7.77 4.55 18.96
N LEU A 214 -7.35 4.65 17.70
CA LEU A 214 -6.17 5.40 17.30
C LEU A 214 -6.45 6.89 17.15
N THR A 215 -5.54 7.68 17.72
CA THR A 215 -5.50 9.15 17.60
C THR A 215 -4.83 9.59 16.30
N VAL A 216 -4.93 10.89 15.98
CA VAL A 216 -4.19 11.50 14.87
C VAL A 216 -2.67 11.35 15.09
N ALA A 217 -2.19 11.56 16.32
CA ALA A 217 -0.76 11.43 16.65
C ALA A 217 -0.18 10.03 16.35
N GLN A 218 -0.98 8.96 16.51
CA GLN A 218 -0.55 7.60 16.19
C GLN A 218 -0.58 7.27 14.68
N LEU A 219 -1.44 7.96 13.91
CA LEU A 219 -1.62 7.70 12.48
C LEU A 219 -0.82 8.64 11.57
N LEU A 220 -0.62 9.89 11.99
CA LEU A 220 0.00 10.92 11.18
C LEU A 220 1.40 10.53 10.69
N PRO A 221 2.31 9.93 11.48
CA PRO A 221 3.62 9.52 10.99
C PRO A 221 3.53 8.56 9.79
N SER A 222 2.56 7.63 9.84
CA SER A 222 2.31 6.72 8.73
C SER A 222 1.75 7.48 7.53
N ALA A 223 0.84 8.43 7.73
CA ALA A 223 0.27 9.20 6.62
C ALA A 223 1.34 10.10 5.96
N SER A 224 2.19 10.75 6.75
CA SER A 224 3.28 11.60 6.26
C SER A 224 4.29 10.81 5.43
N VAL A 225 4.63 9.57 5.80
CA VAL A 225 5.55 8.76 4.97
C VAL A 225 4.92 8.37 3.63
N TRP A 226 3.59 8.18 3.55
CA TRP A 226 2.91 7.98 2.26
C TRP A 226 2.95 9.23 1.38
N ILE A 227 2.74 10.41 1.97
CA ILE A 227 2.85 11.69 1.27
C ILE A 227 4.29 11.89 0.75
N LYS A 228 5.29 11.57 1.56
CA LYS A 228 6.70 11.74 1.23
C LYS A 228 7.18 10.77 0.14
N GLU A 229 6.97 9.47 0.35
CA GLU A 229 7.53 8.43 -0.52
C GLU A 229 6.69 8.20 -1.78
N ALA A 230 5.36 8.25 -1.67
CA ALA A 230 4.44 7.94 -2.77
C ALA A 230 3.66 9.16 -3.29
N GLY A 231 3.96 10.38 -2.81
CA GLY A 231 3.21 11.60 -3.12
C GLY A 231 3.04 11.87 -4.61
N TYR A 232 4.09 11.71 -5.41
CA TYR A 232 4.01 11.87 -6.86
C TYR A 232 2.99 10.92 -7.51
N ASN A 233 2.98 9.64 -7.11
CA ASN A 233 2.04 8.66 -7.65
C ASN A 233 0.61 8.97 -7.17
N ILE A 234 0.42 9.35 -5.91
CA ILE A 234 -0.90 9.74 -5.39
C ILE A 234 -1.45 10.97 -6.13
N ILE A 235 -0.62 11.96 -6.45
CA ILE A 235 -1.06 13.10 -7.28
C ILE A 235 -1.47 12.62 -8.66
N GLN A 236 -0.70 11.76 -9.31
CA GLN A 236 -1.06 11.26 -10.65
C GLN A 236 -2.37 10.47 -10.65
N LEU A 237 -2.60 9.68 -9.61
CA LEU A 237 -3.88 8.98 -9.41
C LEU A 237 -5.02 9.97 -9.15
N SER A 238 -4.75 11.06 -8.43
CA SER A 238 -5.72 12.13 -8.19
C SER A 238 -6.05 12.90 -9.46
N ASP A 239 -5.04 13.18 -10.30
CA ASP A 239 -5.20 13.90 -11.57
C ASP A 239 -6.18 13.18 -12.51
N VAL A 240 -6.14 11.85 -12.52
CA VAL A 240 -7.03 11.01 -13.36
C VAL A 240 -8.29 10.55 -12.64
N SER A 241 -8.55 11.04 -11.43
CA SER A 241 -9.69 10.63 -10.59
C SER A 241 -9.78 9.10 -10.41
N TRP A 242 -8.65 8.46 -10.11
CA TRP A 242 -8.54 7.00 -10.03
C TRP A 242 -9.44 6.41 -8.95
N ASN A 243 -10.18 5.35 -9.30
CA ASN A 243 -11.06 4.63 -8.38
C ASN A 243 -11.11 3.12 -8.68
N ASP A 244 -10.00 2.53 -9.15
CA ASP A 244 -9.90 1.07 -9.39
C ASP A 244 -9.58 0.33 -8.07
N CYS A 245 -10.49 0.42 -7.11
CA CYS A 245 -10.43 -0.27 -5.84
C CYS A 245 -11.83 -0.73 -5.41
N SER A 246 -11.90 -1.59 -4.39
CA SER A 246 -13.22 -2.01 -3.88
C SER A 246 -13.99 -0.82 -3.30
N SER A 247 -15.32 -0.82 -3.46
CA SER A 247 -16.18 0.28 -3.00
C SER A 247 -15.93 0.71 -1.53
N PRO A 248 -15.78 -0.22 -0.56
CA PRO A 248 -15.47 0.17 0.82
C PRO A 248 -14.10 0.83 1.00
N VAL A 249 -13.14 0.60 0.10
CA VAL A 249 -11.81 1.21 0.15
C VAL A 249 -11.84 2.60 -0.48
N GLY A 250 -12.49 2.73 -1.62
CA GLY A 250 -12.57 3.99 -2.36
C GLY A 250 -13.39 5.07 -1.65
N HIS A 251 -14.36 4.69 -0.83
CA HIS A 251 -15.30 5.64 -0.23
C HIS A 251 -14.64 6.60 0.78
N GLY A 252 -15.03 7.87 0.69
CA GLY A 252 -14.72 8.94 1.63
C GLY A 252 -15.17 8.66 3.07
N GLY A 253 -14.42 9.17 4.03
CA GLY A 253 -14.82 9.23 5.43
C GLY A 253 -15.91 10.27 5.70
N PRO A 254 -16.52 10.25 6.89
CA PRO A 254 -17.66 11.12 7.22
C PRO A 254 -17.37 12.61 7.07
N MET A 255 -16.20 13.11 7.51
CA MET A 255 -15.88 14.54 7.43
C MET A 255 -15.72 14.98 5.97
N PHE A 256 -15.06 14.17 5.14
CA PHE A 256 -14.89 14.48 3.72
C PHE A 256 -16.24 14.48 3.00
N THR A 257 -17.02 13.41 3.13
CA THR A 257 -18.30 13.25 2.42
C THR A 257 -19.34 14.31 2.78
N GLN A 258 -19.26 14.88 3.99
CA GLN A 258 -20.12 15.98 4.42
C GLN A 258 -19.63 17.37 3.97
N SER A 259 -18.35 17.50 3.63
CA SER A 259 -17.76 18.74 3.12
C SER A 259 -18.19 19.09 1.69
N ASP A 260 -18.06 20.35 1.30
CA ASP A 260 -18.36 20.78 -0.07
C ASP A 260 -17.40 20.21 -1.11
N LEU A 261 -16.18 19.82 -0.70
CA LEU A 261 -15.24 19.10 -1.55
C LEU A 261 -15.72 17.66 -1.81
N GLY A 262 -16.16 16.95 -0.77
CA GLY A 262 -16.61 15.55 -0.90
C GLY A 262 -17.94 15.37 -1.60
N LYS A 263 -18.84 16.36 -1.54
CA LYS A 263 -20.08 16.38 -2.34
C LYS A 263 -19.82 16.36 -3.85
N ARG A 264 -18.63 16.80 -4.31
CA ARG A 264 -18.25 16.80 -5.74
C ARG A 264 -17.84 15.41 -6.20
N CYS A 265 -16.92 14.76 -5.48
CA CYS A 265 -16.45 13.42 -5.83
C CYS A 265 -16.03 12.63 -4.58
N PRO A 266 -16.90 11.73 -4.07
CA PRO A 266 -16.69 11.09 -2.78
C PRO A 266 -15.80 9.84 -2.80
N ASN A 267 -15.36 9.36 -3.98
CA ASN A 267 -14.69 8.06 -4.11
C ASN A 267 -13.33 8.16 -4.81
N GLY A 268 -12.39 7.32 -4.40
CA GLY A 268 -11.08 7.17 -5.01
C GLY A 268 -10.12 8.31 -4.67
N PHE A 269 -9.06 8.42 -5.47
CA PHE A 269 -8.15 9.55 -5.48
C PHE A 269 -8.72 10.61 -6.40
N THR A 270 -8.94 11.83 -5.90
CA THR A 270 -9.48 12.93 -6.70
C THR A 270 -8.82 14.24 -6.30
N PRO A 271 -8.82 15.26 -7.18
CA PRO A 271 -8.25 16.56 -6.84
C PRO A 271 -8.93 17.20 -5.62
N TRP A 272 -10.24 16.99 -5.49
CA TRP A 272 -11.04 17.50 -4.37
C TRP A 272 -10.68 16.84 -3.03
N ARG A 273 -10.44 15.53 -3.07
CA ARG A 273 -10.05 14.77 -1.88
C ARG A 273 -8.63 15.11 -1.43
N TRP A 274 -7.72 15.33 -2.38
CA TRP A 274 -6.38 15.83 -2.10
C TRP A 274 -6.42 17.21 -1.41
N MET A 275 -7.20 18.16 -1.92
CA MET A 275 -7.38 19.47 -1.28
C MET A 275 -7.99 19.33 0.12
N PHE A 276 -8.90 18.39 0.33
CA PHE A 276 -9.46 18.14 1.65
C PHE A 276 -8.38 17.64 2.64
N TRP A 277 -7.51 16.71 2.23
CA TRP A 277 -6.40 16.25 3.07
C TRP A 277 -5.42 17.39 3.40
N LEU A 278 -5.08 18.22 2.41
CA LEU A 278 -4.23 19.38 2.60
C LEU A 278 -4.83 20.36 3.63
N LYS A 279 -6.12 20.66 3.48
CA LYS A 279 -6.86 21.46 4.45
C LYS A 279 -6.81 20.84 5.85
N ARG A 280 -7.11 19.55 5.98
CA ARG A 280 -7.11 18.88 7.27
C ARG A 280 -5.73 18.87 7.94
N LEU A 281 -4.65 18.75 7.18
CA LEU A 281 -3.28 18.87 7.72
C LEU A 281 -3.01 20.26 8.30
N HIS A 282 -3.47 21.32 7.65
CA HIS A 282 -3.38 22.66 8.22
C HIS A 282 -4.18 22.79 9.52
N GLU A 283 -5.40 22.22 9.58
CA GLU A 283 -6.19 22.18 10.81
C GLU A 283 -5.47 21.39 11.93
N ILE A 284 -4.90 20.23 11.63
CA ILE A 284 -4.12 19.42 12.58
C ILE A 284 -2.90 20.20 13.09
N ARG A 285 -2.19 20.91 12.22
CA ARG A 285 -1.06 21.77 12.61
C ARG A 285 -1.51 22.86 13.58
N ASP A 286 -2.63 23.53 13.27
CA ASP A 286 -3.16 24.61 14.10
C ASP A 286 -3.63 24.08 15.47
N GLU A 287 -4.34 22.94 15.49
CA GLU A 287 -4.76 22.22 16.71
C GLU A 287 -3.54 21.78 17.56
N ALA A 288 -2.48 21.24 16.93
CA ALA A 288 -1.25 20.83 17.60
C ALA A 288 -0.51 22.00 18.23
N LYS A 289 -0.45 23.13 17.52
CA LYS A 289 0.15 24.35 18.01
C LYS A 289 -0.59 24.91 19.23
N GLU A 290 -1.92 24.91 19.19
CA GLU A 290 -2.75 25.32 20.34
C GLU A 290 -2.56 24.39 21.55
N ALA A 291 -2.38 23.10 21.30
CA ALA A 291 -2.10 22.09 22.32
C ALA A 291 -0.64 22.07 22.82
N ASN A 292 0.29 22.79 22.18
CA ASN A 292 1.75 22.72 22.40
C ASN A 292 2.37 21.34 22.08
N GLU A 293 1.78 20.60 21.14
CA GLU A 293 2.27 19.31 20.63
C GLU A 293 3.29 19.52 19.50
N ASN A 294 4.48 20.02 19.84
CA ASN A 294 5.48 20.47 18.86
C ASN A 294 5.87 19.40 17.82
N GLY A 295 6.00 18.13 18.23
CA GLY A 295 6.35 17.05 17.30
C GLY A 295 5.25 16.74 16.29
N LEU A 296 3.99 16.93 16.68
CA LEU A 296 2.85 16.76 15.79
C LEU A 296 2.70 17.95 14.84
N GLU A 297 2.94 19.17 15.33
CA GLU A 297 3.00 20.38 14.51
C GLU A 297 4.07 20.24 13.42
N GLU A 298 5.29 19.83 13.77
CA GLU A 298 6.39 19.61 12.83
C GLU A 298 6.04 18.55 11.78
N SER A 299 5.50 17.41 12.21
CA SER A 299 5.07 16.33 11.29
C SER A 299 3.99 16.78 10.30
N ALA A 300 3.07 17.65 10.73
CA ALA A 300 2.05 18.22 9.85
C ALA A 300 2.63 19.24 8.87
N VAL A 301 3.58 20.09 9.31
CA VAL A 301 4.28 21.05 8.45
C VAL A 301 5.04 20.33 7.34
N GLU A 302 5.84 19.32 7.67
CA GLU A 302 6.59 18.55 6.67
C GLU A 302 5.68 17.88 5.63
N ALA A 303 4.52 17.36 6.07
CA ALA A 303 3.54 16.77 5.18
C ALA A 303 2.90 17.81 4.25
N ILE A 304 2.54 18.99 4.78
CA ILE A 304 2.03 20.11 3.99
C ILE A 304 3.04 20.53 2.93
N ASP A 305 4.28 20.78 3.33
CA ASP A 305 5.35 21.22 2.43
C ASP A 305 5.59 20.20 1.31
N SER A 306 5.58 18.91 1.64
CA SER A 306 5.67 17.82 0.67
C SER A 306 4.48 17.82 -0.30
N MET A 307 3.25 17.99 0.19
CA MET A 307 2.05 18.04 -0.67
C MET A 307 2.06 19.24 -1.61
N VAL A 308 2.42 20.42 -1.12
CA VAL A 308 2.46 21.66 -1.90
C VAL A 308 3.57 21.61 -2.96
N SER A 309 4.78 21.17 -2.58
CA SER A 309 5.92 21.04 -3.50
C SER A 309 5.61 20.07 -4.64
N ASN A 310 5.03 18.90 -4.31
CA ASN A 310 4.64 17.90 -5.31
C ASN A 310 3.56 18.43 -6.29
N VAL A 311 2.66 19.30 -5.82
CA VAL A 311 1.62 19.94 -6.65
C VAL A 311 2.22 20.96 -7.61
N GLU A 312 3.15 21.79 -7.12
CA GLU A 312 3.87 22.81 -7.90
C GLU A 312 4.70 22.18 -9.01
N GLU A 313 5.59 21.26 -8.66
CA GLU A 313 6.53 20.64 -9.61
C GLU A 313 5.82 19.91 -10.77
N ARG A 314 4.62 19.38 -10.52
CA ARG A 314 3.87 18.61 -11.50
C ARG A 314 2.93 19.43 -12.37
N ASN A 315 2.64 20.69 -12.02
CA ASN A 315 1.53 21.45 -12.62
C ASN A 315 0.24 20.60 -12.70
N SER A 316 -0.12 20.03 -11.54
CA SER A 316 -1.15 18.99 -11.40
C SER A 316 -2.57 19.48 -11.74
N GLU A 317 -3.49 18.54 -12.03
CA GLU A 317 -4.92 18.84 -12.17
C GLU A 317 -5.53 19.37 -10.87
N ILE A 318 -4.86 19.18 -9.73
CA ILE A 318 -5.24 19.80 -8.45
C ILE A 318 -5.24 21.33 -8.55
N LEU A 319 -4.21 21.92 -9.18
CA LEU A 319 -4.18 23.38 -9.38
C LEU A 319 -5.30 23.85 -10.31
N ARG A 320 -5.59 23.10 -11.39
CA ARG A 320 -6.68 23.39 -12.32
C ARG A 320 -8.05 23.26 -11.63
N ALA A 321 -8.24 22.23 -10.81
CA ALA A 321 -9.44 22.02 -10.01
C ALA A 321 -9.62 23.14 -8.99
N TYR A 322 -8.55 23.57 -8.31
CA TYR A 322 -8.58 24.70 -7.39
C TYR A 322 -8.95 26.00 -8.12
N GLN A 323 -8.30 26.30 -9.24
CA GLN A 323 -8.58 27.49 -10.07
C GLN A 323 -10.06 27.57 -10.49
N ASN A 324 -10.62 26.43 -10.91
CA ASN A 324 -12.02 26.33 -11.34
C ASN A 324 -13.01 26.08 -10.18
N GLY A 325 -12.53 26.02 -8.94
CA GLY A 325 -13.29 25.56 -7.78
C GLY A 325 -14.37 26.51 -7.27
N GLY A 326 -14.35 27.79 -7.70
CA GLY A 326 -15.27 28.85 -7.28
C GLY A 326 -14.72 29.70 -6.12
N GLU A 327 -15.37 30.84 -5.86
CA GLU A 327 -14.88 31.84 -4.88
C GLU A 327 -14.77 31.30 -3.45
N ASP A 328 -15.70 30.43 -3.04
CA ASP A 328 -15.71 29.91 -1.66
C ASP A 328 -14.45 29.08 -1.37
N LEU A 329 -13.94 28.37 -2.38
CA LEU A 329 -12.69 27.63 -2.28
C LEU A 329 -11.47 28.56 -2.22
N HIS A 330 -11.53 29.69 -2.94
CA HIS A 330 -10.46 30.69 -2.94
C HIS A 330 -10.41 31.53 -1.67
N LYS A 331 -11.49 31.57 -0.90
CA LYS A 331 -11.56 32.23 0.42
C LYS A 331 -11.08 31.35 1.56
N ASP A 332 -10.90 30.05 1.33
CA ASP A 332 -10.41 29.12 2.34
C ASP A 332 -8.93 29.38 2.64
N GLN A 333 -8.65 29.82 3.87
CA GLN A 333 -7.30 30.19 4.30
C GLN A 333 -6.33 29.01 4.24
N HIS A 334 -6.79 27.78 4.52
CA HIS A 334 -5.97 26.58 4.50
C HIS A 334 -5.60 26.12 3.10
N LEU A 335 -6.24 26.66 2.06
CA LEU A 335 -5.91 26.37 0.65
C LEU A 335 -5.21 27.55 -0.06
N SER A 336 -4.91 28.62 0.67
CA SER A 336 -4.22 29.80 0.12
C SER A 336 -2.82 29.51 -0.42
N CYS A 337 -2.17 28.45 0.07
CA CYS A 337 -0.88 27.97 -0.47
C CYS A 337 -0.97 27.63 -1.96
N LEU A 338 -2.09 27.03 -2.42
CA LEU A 338 -2.32 26.72 -3.84
C LEU A 338 -2.52 27.98 -4.68
N GLN A 339 -3.10 29.04 -4.10
CA GLN A 339 -3.23 30.33 -4.77
C GLN A 339 -1.85 30.99 -5.01
N GLY A 340 -0.92 30.82 -4.07
CA GLY A 340 0.47 31.27 -4.22
C GLY A 340 1.13 30.66 -5.46
N LEU A 341 0.94 29.36 -5.66
CA LEU A 341 1.49 28.62 -6.81
C LEU A 341 0.90 29.08 -8.16
N LEU A 342 -0.38 29.41 -8.20
CA LEU A 342 -0.98 29.93 -9.44
C LEU A 342 -0.40 31.28 -9.86
N LYS A 343 -0.06 32.15 -8.88
CA LYS A 343 0.51 33.47 -9.14
C LYS A 343 1.96 33.38 -9.64
N SER A 344 2.77 32.51 -9.03
CA SER A 344 4.16 32.29 -9.47
C SER A 344 4.25 31.75 -10.89
N HIS A 345 3.31 30.89 -11.30
CA HIS A 345 3.25 30.40 -12.68
C HIS A 345 2.89 31.49 -13.69
N THR A 346 1.94 32.38 -13.38
CA THR A 346 1.58 33.48 -14.29
C THR A 346 2.70 34.49 -14.49
N GLU A 347 3.45 34.81 -13.43
CA GLU A 347 4.58 35.76 -13.51
C GLU A 347 5.77 35.20 -14.29
N ASN A 348 6.00 33.88 -14.22
CA ASN A 348 7.05 33.20 -14.98
C ASN A 348 6.70 32.97 -16.47
N THR A 349 5.43 32.99 -16.86
CA THR A 349 5.02 32.86 -18.28
C THR A 349 5.05 34.18 -19.05
N ASP A 350 5.05 35.33 -18.34
CA ASP A 350 5.07 36.68 -18.92
C ASP A 350 6.49 37.31 -18.97
N SER A 351 7.52 36.56 -18.58
CA SER A 351 8.96 36.90 -18.69
C SER A 351 9.65 36.07 -19.76
#